data_AF-A0A933TI26-F1
#
_entry.id   AF-A0A933TI26-F1
#
_cell.length_a   1.000
_cell.length_b   1.000
_cell.length_c   1.000
_cell.angle_alpha   90.00
_cell.angle_beta   90.00
_cell.angle_gamma   90.00
#
_symmetry.space_group_name_H-M   'P 1'
#
loop_
_entity.id
_entity.type
_entity.pdbx_description
1 polymer ?
#
loop_
_entity_poly.entity_id
_entity_poly.type
_entity_poly.pdbx_seq_one_letter_code
_entity_poly.pdbx_strand_id
1 'polypeptide(L)'
;MRLLRQFPGIAACCLLAANAYAAGLSESEARFVKAELSAPSYGALFEEPSAEDLLRDHAHAVAALIRARLSTGESLPPQLLSEAKHLQRARYQFMDRKDRAVVDAALALRLGGFSVPGPGLTATLPPPAAIPPEILAEEDFPAFLQGVRAEAAKEGVPGAVLDEALTGLTVDQRVLDAENSQPEHTITFEEYLGRVVSEKRVAGGKAMLAEHAGLLDRASSTYGLTPAFLVAIWGMESNYGPNQGSWLVIRSLATLAFAGKRPSFFRKELMAALHILADEGMSSRDLKGSWAGAMGQPQFMPSTFRRLAVDFDGDGRRDIWKSVPDVLASMANYLAKAGWDPKTGWGAEVSLPADFPQASANLSVVKSVADWQAAGVRALAGALPAGTLSASIIRPSGPGGRAFLVLPNFRVVMRYNNSQYYATAGGLLADRVGAP
;
A
#
# COMPACT_ATOMS: atom_id res chain seq x y z
N MET A 1 -25.78 26.72 0.10
CA MET A 1 -24.47 27.39 0.33
C MET A 1 -24.03 27.46 1.80
N ARG A 2 -24.88 27.68 2.81
CA ARG A 2 -24.46 27.62 4.23
C ARG A 2 -24.30 26.20 4.83
N LEU A 3 -25.01 25.20 4.30
CA LEU A 3 -24.79 23.78 4.67
C LEU A 3 -23.53 23.13 4.06
N LEU A 4 -22.92 23.76 3.04
CA LEU A 4 -21.75 23.23 2.32
C LEU A 4 -20.41 23.55 3.00
N ARG A 5 -20.42 24.29 4.12
CA ARG A 5 -19.21 24.61 4.89
C ARG A 5 -18.92 23.67 6.05
N GLN A 6 -19.83 22.72 6.36
CA GLN A 6 -19.67 21.82 7.51
C GLN A 6 -19.17 20.41 7.14
N PHE A 7 -19.16 20.02 5.86
CA PHE A 7 -18.67 18.70 5.41
C PHE A 7 -18.05 18.77 3.99
N PRO A 8 -16.76 19.12 3.85
CA PRO A 8 -16.13 19.36 2.53
C PRO A 8 -15.90 18.10 1.69
N GLY A 9 -15.73 16.92 2.32
CA GLY A 9 -15.55 15.65 1.59
C GLY A 9 -16.80 15.20 0.80
N ILE A 10 -18.00 15.49 1.31
CA ILE A 10 -19.25 15.21 0.60
C ILE A 10 -19.46 16.22 -0.53
N ALA A 11 -19.02 17.48 -0.37
CA ALA A 11 -19.12 18.50 -1.39
C ALA A 11 -18.23 18.22 -2.62
N ALA A 12 -17.04 17.64 -2.45
CA ALA A 12 -16.14 17.26 -3.54
C ALA A 12 -16.68 16.07 -4.37
N CYS A 13 -17.18 15.03 -3.70
CA CYS A 13 -17.86 13.92 -4.38
C CYS A 13 -19.16 14.37 -5.05
N CYS A 14 -19.92 15.28 -4.44
CA CYS A 14 -21.13 15.85 -5.03
C CYS A 14 -20.83 16.80 -6.20
N LEU A 15 -19.73 17.57 -6.20
CA LEU A 15 -19.32 18.39 -7.35
C LEU A 15 -18.80 17.54 -8.51
N LEU A 16 -18.06 16.47 -8.23
CA LEU A 16 -17.56 15.51 -9.24
C LEU A 16 -18.70 14.68 -9.84
N ALA A 17 -19.65 14.24 -9.01
CA ALA A 17 -20.87 13.57 -9.48
C ALA A 17 -21.82 14.55 -10.22
N ALA A 18 -21.92 15.80 -9.78
CA ALA A 18 -22.73 16.83 -10.46
C ALA A 18 -22.12 17.25 -11.82
N ASN A 19 -20.78 17.31 -11.94
CA ASN A 19 -20.10 17.55 -13.21
C ASN A 19 -20.17 16.33 -14.14
N ALA A 20 -20.14 15.11 -13.61
CA ALA A 20 -20.38 13.89 -14.38
C ALA A 20 -21.83 13.78 -14.88
N TYR A 21 -22.81 14.23 -14.09
CA TYR A 21 -24.23 14.26 -14.47
C TYR A 21 -24.55 15.39 -15.47
N ALA A 22 -23.90 16.56 -15.34
CA ALA A 22 -24.00 17.66 -16.31
C ALA A 22 -23.37 17.35 -17.68
N ALA A 23 -22.52 16.31 -17.77
CA ALA A 23 -21.85 15.86 -18.99
C ALA A 23 -22.61 14.77 -19.79
N GLY A 24 -23.80 14.34 -19.33
CA GLY A 24 -24.66 13.40 -20.07
C GLY A 24 -24.17 11.94 -20.12
N LEU A 25 -23.35 11.52 -19.15
CA LEU A 25 -22.87 10.14 -19.04
C LEU A 25 -24.02 9.17 -18.70
N SER A 26 -23.94 7.95 -19.22
CA SER A 26 -24.84 6.86 -18.84
C SER A 26 -24.58 6.38 -17.40
N GLU A 27 -25.57 5.74 -16.78
CA GLU A 27 -25.49 5.28 -15.39
C GLU A 27 -24.39 4.22 -15.15
N SER A 28 -23.99 3.48 -16.19
CA SER A 28 -22.86 2.55 -16.16
C SER A 28 -21.52 3.28 -16.14
N GLU A 29 -21.37 4.36 -16.90
CA GLU A 29 -20.15 5.17 -16.95
C GLU A 29 -19.93 5.95 -15.64
N ALA A 30 -21.00 6.50 -15.07
CA ALA A 30 -20.93 7.14 -13.75
C ALA A 30 -20.55 6.14 -12.64
N ARG A 31 -21.02 4.89 -12.73
CA ARG A 31 -20.63 3.80 -11.82
C ARG A 31 -19.18 3.36 -12.01
N PHE A 32 -18.68 3.30 -13.25
CA PHE A 32 -17.29 2.98 -13.54
C PHE A 32 -16.34 4.04 -12.98
N VAL A 33 -16.60 5.32 -13.24
CA VAL A 33 -15.80 6.44 -12.70
C VAL A 33 -15.83 6.45 -11.17
N LYS A 34 -17.00 6.20 -10.57
CA LYS A 34 -17.13 6.08 -9.12
C LYS A 34 -16.35 4.88 -8.58
N ALA A 35 -16.37 3.72 -9.25
CA ALA A 35 -15.63 2.54 -8.84
C ALA A 35 -14.11 2.74 -8.95
N GLU A 36 -13.65 3.44 -9.98
CA GLU A 36 -12.22 3.75 -10.17
C GLU A 36 -11.71 4.75 -9.13
N LEU A 37 -12.50 5.80 -8.83
CA LEU A 37 -12.20 6.78 -7.78
C LEU A 37 -12.42 6.24 -6.35
N SER A 38 -13.13 5.12 -6.22
CA SER A 38 -13.35 4.42 -4.93
C SER A 38 -12.47 3.17 -4.80
N ALA A 39 -11.64 2.86 -5.80
CA ALA A 39 -10.72 1.74 -5.74
C ALA A 39 -9.71 2.02 -4.62
N PRO A 40 -9.39 1.02 -3.77
CA PRO A 40 -8.48 1.20 -2.65
C PRO A 40 -7.03 1.15 -3.13
N SER A 41 -6.68 1.99 -4.10
CA SER A 41 -5.30 2.36 -4.35
C SER A 41 -5.05 3.66 -3.57
N TYR A 42 -3.98 3.64 -2.78
CA TYR A 42 -3.52 4.71 -1.88
C TYR A 42 -4.26 4.78 -0.54
N GLY A 43 -3.61 4.18 0.47
CA GLY A 43 -3.91 4.43 1.87
C GLY A 43 -3.68 5.90 2.21
N ALA A 44 -4.73 6.69 2.10
CA ALA A 44 -4.81 8.03 2.65
C ALA A 44 -5.44 7.94 4.03
N LEU A 45 -4.62 8.08 5.07
CA LEU A 45 -5.08 8.69 6.31
C LEU A 45 -4.06 9.76 6.68
N PHE A 46 -4.56 11.00 6.67
CA PHE A 46 -3.93 12.27 7.00
C PHE A 46 -3.12 12.95 5.89
N GLU A 47 -3.81 13.36 4.84
CA GLU A 47 -3.71 14.72 4.28
C GLU A 47 -4.95 14.98 3.40
N GLU A 48 -5.50 16.20 3.43
CA GLU A 48 -6.46 16.60 2.40
C GLU A 48 -5.74 16.53 1.05
N PRO A 49 -6.34 15.92 0.01
CA PRO A 49 -5.69 15.85 -1.29
C PRO A 49 -5.39 17.28 -1.74
N SER A 50 -4.11 17.55 -2.04
CA SER A 50 -3.72 18.86 -2.52
C SER A 50 -4.48 19.19 -3.81
N ALA A 51 -4.58 20.48 -4.15
CA ALA A 51 -5.17 20.87 -5.44
C ALA A 51 -4.46 20.18 -6.62
N GLU A 52 -3.18 19.85 -6.47
CA GLU A 52 -2.40 19.12 -7.46
C GLU A 52 -2.77 17.63 -7.54
N ASP A 53 -3.05 16.98 -6.41
CA ASP A 53 -3.50 15.58 -6.39
C ASP A 53 -4.89 15.43 -7.01
N LEU A 54 -5.81 16.35 -6.71
CA LEU A 54 -7.14 16.38 -7.34
C LEU A 54 -7.06 16.60 -8.85
N LEU A 55 -6.12 17.44 -9.30
CA LEU A 55 -5.88 17.68 -10.72
C LEU A 55 -5.25 16.48 -11.42
N ARG A 56 -4.38 15.74 -10.73
CA ARG A 56 -3.77 14.49 -11.22
C ARG A 56 -4.82 13.39 -11.37
N ASP A 57 -5.65 13.18 -10.35
CA ASP A 57 -6.71 12.16 -10.36
C ASP A 57 -7.74 12.45 -11.46
N HIS A 58 -8.09 13.73 -11.64
CA HIS A 58 -8.94 14.16 -12.75
C HIS A 58 -8.32 13.83 -14.12
N ALA A 59 -7.02 14.09 -14.30
CA ALA A 59 -6.35 13.81 -15.56
C ALA A 59 -6.24 12.31 -15.86
N HIS A 60 -5.96 11.49 -14.84
CA HIS A 60 -5.98 10.03 -14.91
C HIS A 60 -7.36 9.50 -15.32
N ALA A 61 -8.42 9.99 -14.69
CA ALA A 61 -9.79 9.58 -15.00
C ALA A 61 -10.17 9.89 -16.45
N VAL A 62 -9.82 11.09 -16.95
CA VAL A 62 -10.05 11.48 -18.35
C VAL A 62 -9.28 10.57 -19.31
N ALA A 63 -8.02 10.27 -19.04
CA ALA A 63 -7.22 9.36 -19.86
C ALA A 63 -7.76 7.92 -19.85
N ALA A 64 -8.23 7.43 -18.71
CA ALA A 64 -8.84 6.11 -18.59
C ALA A 64 -10.15 6.00 -19.39
N LEU A 65 -11.01 7.02 -19.33
CA LEU A 65 -12.24 7.10 -20.14
C LEU A 65 -11.94 7.10 -21.64
N ILE A 66 -10.92 7.84 -22.07
CA ILE A 66 -10.48 7.86 -23.47
C ILE A 66 -10.00 6.47 -23.89
N ARG A 67 -9.15 5.80 -23.08
CA ARG A 67 -8.69 4.42 -23.36
C ARG A 67 -9.85 3.45 -23.49
N ALA A 68 -10.79 3.48 -22.54
CA ALA A 68 -11.94 2.58 -22.54
C ALA A 68 -12.74 2.70 -23.85
N ARG A 69 -13.08 3.93 -24.26
CA ARG A 69 -13.85 4.16 -25.49
C ARG A 69 -13.08 3.81 -26.77
N LEU A 70 -11.80 4.16 -26.83
CA LEU A 70 -10.97 3.78 -27.98
C LEU A 70 -10.82 2.26 -28.09
N SER A 71 -10.74 1.54 -26.96
CA SER A 71 -10.65 0.08 -26.95
C SER A 71 -11.91 -0.62 -27.42
N THR A 72 -13.08 0.02 -27.28
CA THR A 72 -14.38 -0.49 -27.75
C THR A 72 -14.78 0.05 -29.13
N GLY A 73 -13.94 0.87 -29.76
CA GLY A 73 -14.22 1.50 -31.06
C GLY A 73 -15.30 2.60 -30.99
N GLU A 74 -15.63 3.07 -29.79
CA GLU A 74 -16.60 4.15 -29.60
C GLU A 74 -16.00 5.52 -29.91
N SER A 75 -16.83 6.41 -30.47
CA SER A 75 -16.42 7.79 -30.71
C SER A 75 -16.26 8.56 -29.40
N LEU A 76 -15.23 9.43 -29.35
CA LEU A 76 -15.01 10.28 -28.18
C LEU A 76 -16.00 11.46 -28.20
N PRO A 77 -16.81 11.64 -27.14
CA PRO A 77 -17.78 12.72 -27.11
C PRO A 77 -17.08 14.10 -27.09
N PRO A 78 -17.69 15.15 -27.70
CA PRO A 78 -17.09 16.48 -27.80
C PRO A 78 -16.61 17.08 -26.47
N GLN A 79 -17.29 16.76 -25.38
CA GLN A 79 -16.99 17.23 -24.02
C GLN A 79 -15.72 16.57 -23.48
N LEU A 80 -15.58 15.25 -23.64
CA LEU A 80 -14.35 14.52 -23.25
C LEU A 80 -13.14 15.01 -24.05
N LEU A 81 -13.35 15.35 -25.33
CA LEU A 81 -12.30 15.93 -26.16
C LEU A 81 -11.97 17.38 -25.78
N SER A 82 -12.95 18.16 -25.30
CA SER A 82 -12.71 19.49 -24.75
C SER A 82 -11.85 19.42 -23.49
N GLU A 83 -12.12 18.47 -22.60
CA GLU A 83 -11.31 18.23 -21.41
C GLU A 83 -9.89 17.73 -21.76
N ALA A 84 -9.76 16.83 -22.74
CA ALA A 84 -8.46 16.41 -23.26
C ALA A 84 -7.63 17.61 -23.77
N LYS A 85 -8.26 18.57 -24.47
CA LYS A 85 -7.59 19.82 -24.92
C LYS A 85 -7.20 20.72 -23.76
N HIS A 86 -8.03 20.82 -22.71
CA HIS A 86 -7.70 21.60 -21.52
C HIS A 86 -6.51 20.99 -20.75
N LEU A 87 -6.45 19.66 -20.66
CA LEU A 87 -5.31 18.95 -20.09
C LEU A 87 -4.02 19.17 -20.90
N GLN A 88 -4.12 19.12 -22.24
CA GLN A 88 -2.99 19.39 -23.17
C GLN A 88 -2.37 20.77 -23.02
N ARG A 89 -3.19 21.80 -22.82
CA ARG A 89 -2.71 23.18 -22.85
C ARG A 89 -2.14 23.69 -21.53
N ALA A 90 -2.49 23.10 -20.39
CA ALA A 90 -2.23 23.72 -19.09
C ALA A 90 -1.79 22.76 -17.98
N ARG A 91 -1.81 21.43 -18.19
CA ARG A 91 -1.70 20.47 -17.07
C ARG A 91 -0.86 19.23 -17.36
N TYR A 92 -0.12 19.19 -18.47
CA TYR A 92 0.78 18.08 -18.80
C TYR A 92 1.82 17.78 -17.73
N GLN A 93 2.30 18.79 -17.01
CA GLN A 93 3.23 18.60 -15.89
C GLN A 93 2.69 17.68 -14.77
N PHE A 94 1.37 17.51 -14.66
CA PHE A 94 0.73 16.68 -13.63
C PHE A 94 0.27 15.31 -14.13
N MET A 95 0.38 15.04 -15.44
CA MET A 95 0.03 13.75 -16.04
C MET A 95 1.27 12.87 -16.15
N ASP A 96 1.11 11.56 -15.97
CA ASP A 96 2.17 10.62 -16.33
C ASP A 96 2.33 10.52 -17.86
N ARG A 97 3.43 9.93 -18.31
CA ARG A 97 3.78 9.83 -19.73
C ARG A 97 2.74 9.01 -20.53
N LYS A 98 2.14 7.99 -19.93
CA LYS A 98 1.18 7.09 -20.59
C LYS A 98 -0.15 7.79 -20.82
N ASP A 99 -0.62 8.57 -19.84
CA ASP A 99 -1.82 9.38 -19.97
C ASP A 99 -1.65 10.52 -20.97
N ARG A 100 -0.48 11.17 -20.99
CA ARG A 100 -0.17 12.19 -22.01
C ARG A 100 -0.24 11.60 -23.41
N ALA A 101 0.39 10.45 -23.63
CA ALA A 101 0.38 9.76 -24.91
C ALA A 101 -1.04 9.40 -25.38
N VAL A 102 -1.92 8.99 -24.46
CA VAL A 102 -3.33 8.70 -24.75
C VAL A 102 -4.10 9.97 -25.12
N VAL A 103 -3.90 11.06 -24.38
CA VAL A 103 -4.55 12.35 -24.68
C VAL A 103 -4.07 12.92 -26.01
N ASP A 104 -2.77 12.85 -26.30
CA ASP A 104 -2.20 13.27 -27.58
C ASP A 104 -2.73 12.43 -28.75
N ALA A 105 -2.81 11.10 -28.60
CA ALA A 105 -3.37 10.22 -29.61
C ALA A 105 -4.85 10.51 -29.90
N ALA A 106 -5.64 10.76 -28.84
CA ALA A 106 -7.05 11.13 -28.97
C ALA A 106 -7.26 12.47 -29.71
N LEU A 107 -6.34 13.43 -29.53
CA LEU A 107 -6.39 14.72 -30.21
C LEU A 107 -5.88 14.64 -31.65
N ALA A 108 -4.89 13.78 -31.92
CA ALA A 108 -4.35 13.53 -33.26
C ALA A 108 -5.36 12.80 -34.18
N LEU A 109 -6.19 11.91 -33.63
CA LEU A 109 -7.27 11.23 -34.36
C LEU A 109 -8.31 12.17 -34.99
N ARG A 110 -8.36 13.46 -34.59
CA ARG A 110 -9.19 14.49 -35.25
C ARG A 110 -8.56 15.17 -36.45
N LEU A 111 -7.26 15.01 -36.69
CA LEU A 111 -6.57 15.66 -37.81
C LEU A 111 -6.58 14.82 -39.10
N GLY A 112 -6.94 13.53 -39.00
CA GLY A 112 -7.13 12.65 -40.15
C GLY A 112 -8.61 12.53 -40.52
N GLY A 113 -9.08 13.37 -41.45
CA GLY A 113 -10.38 13.18 -42.08
C GLY A 113 -10.40 11.91 -42.93
N PHE A 114 -10.79 10.78 -42.36
CA PHE A 114 -11.14 9.57 -43.10
C PHE A 114 -12.67 9.45 -43.19
N SER A 115 -13.22 9.77 -44.35
CA SER A 115 -14.53 9.29 -44.78
C SER A 115 -14.41 7.81 -45.14
N VAL A 116 -15.25 6.96 -44.56
CA VAL A 116 -15.40 5.56 -44.98
C VAL A 116 -16.49 5.49 -46.06
N PRO A 117 -16.18 5.05 -47.30
CA PRO A 117 -17.22 4.70 -48.26
C PRO A 117 -17.62 3.22 -48.07
N GLY A 118 -18.92 2.98 -47.89
CA GLY A 118 -19.65 1.75 -48.27
C GLY A 118 -19.29 0.42 -47.58
N PRO A 119 -20.28 -0.43 -47.21
CA PRO A 119 -20.00 -1.72 -46.61
C PRO A 119 -19.66 -2.73 -47.72
N GLY A 120 -18.43 -3.23 -47.70
CA GLY A 120 -18.02 -4.32 -48.57
C GLY A 120 -16.61 -4.10 -49.10
N LEU A 121 -15.62 -4.53 -48.30
CA LEU A 121 -14.32 -5.08 -48.68
C LEU A 121 -13.51 -5.18 -47.38
N THR A 122 -13.17 -6.40 -46.99
CA THR A 122 -12.24 -6.71 -45.89
C THR A 122 -10.86 -6.13 -46.24
N ALA A 123 -10.59 -4.91 -45.79
CA ALA A 123 -9.23 -4.40 -45.69
C ALA A 123 -8.60 -5.02 -44.43
N THR A 124 -7.63 -5.91 -44.61
CA THR A 124 -6.69 -6.28 -43.57
C THR A 124 -5.97 -5.00 -43.15
N LEU A 125 -6.34 -4.45 -41.99
CA LEU A 125 -5.58 -3.40 -41.35
C LEU A 125 -4.16 -3.93 -41.14
N PRO A 126 -3.11 -3.20 -41.54
CA PRO A 126 -1.78 -3.53 -41.06
C PRO A 126 -1.86 -3.52 -39.52
N PRO A 127 -1.19 -4.45 -38.83
CA PRO A 127 -1.14 -4.43 -37.38
C PRO A 127 -0.73 -3.02 -36.95
N PRO A 128 -1.35 -2.46 -35.89
CA PRO A 128 -0.92 -1.17 -35.38
C PRO A 128 0.59 -1.23 -35.20
N ALA A 129 1.32 -0.35 -35.88
CA ALA A 129 2.75 -0.24 -35.69
C ALA A 129 2.95 -0.12 -34.19
N ALA A 130 3.62 -1.10 -33.59
CA ALA A 130 3.95 -1.08 -32.19
C ALA A 130 4.68 0.23 -31.97
N ILE A 131 4.05 1.18 -31.29
CA ILE A 131 4.76 2.31 -30.71
C ILE A 131 5.79 1.62 -29.81
N PRO A 132 7.10 1.72 -30.09
CA PRO A 132 8.08 1.15 -29.19
C PRO A 132 7.77 1.70 -27.81
N PRO A 133 7.80 0.89 -26.74
CA PRO A 133 7.91 1.49 -25.42
C PRO A 133 9.16 2.34 -25.51
N GLU A 134 8.99 3.66 -25.56
CA GLU A 134 10.08 4.58 -25.38
C GLU A 134 10.44 4.40 -23.90
N ILE A 135 11.23 3.36 -23.62
CA ILE A 135 11.97 3.17 -22.39
C ILE A 135 12.50 4.56 -22.07
N LEU A 136 12.16 5.13 -20.90
CA LEU A 136 12.91 6.31 -20.43
C LEU A 136 14.37 5.92 -20.58
N ALA A 137 15.08 6.54 -21.51
CA ALA A 137 16.41 6.07 -21.85
C ALA A 137 17.22 6.12 -20.55
N GLU A 138 18.06 5.12 -20.27
CA GLU A 138 18.92 5.19 -19.08
C GLU A 138 19.72 6.51 -19.02
N GLU A 139 19.93 7.13 -20.19
CA GLU A 139 20.49 8.46 -20.41
C GLU A 139 19.74 9.60 -19.67
N ASP A 140 18.45 9.44 -19.37
CA ASP A 140 17.62 10.41 -18.64
C ASP A 140 17.73 10.26 -17.10
N PHE A 141 18.24 9.13 -16.62
CA PHE A 141 18.32 8.86 -15.17
C PHE A 141 19.23 9.86 -14.43
N PRO A 142 20.42 10.24 -14.95
CA PRO A 142 21.22 11.31 -14.35
C PRO A 142 20.47 12.64 -14.24
N ALA A 143 19.69 13.03 -15.26
CA ALA A 143 18.90 14.26 -15.23
C ALA A 143 17.78 14.18 -14.18
N PHE A 144 17.13 13.03 -14.06
CA PHE A 144 16.16 12.75 -12.99
C PHE A 144 16.80 12.90 -11.60
N LEU A 145 18.01 12.35 -11.38
CA LEU A 145 18.73 12.45 -10.12
C LEU A 145 19.13 13.90 -9.79
N GLN A 146 19.45 14.72 -10.80
CA GLN A 146 19.65 16.16 -10.57
C GLN A 146 18.37 16.84 -10.07
N GLY A 147 17.22 16.43 -10.58
CA GLY A 147 15.91 16.85 -10.05
C GLY A 147 15.71 16.42 -8.59
N VAL A 148 16.03 15.16 -8.24
CA VAL A 148 16.02 14.67 -6.83
C VAL A 148 16.89 15.56 -5.95
N ARG A 149 18.12 15.80 -6.39
CA ARG A 149 19.11 16.58 -5.66
C ARG A 149 18.62 18.00 -5.39
N ALA A 150 18.09 18.68 -6.41
CA ALA A 150 17.59 20.05 -6.26
C ALA A 150 16.41 20.12 -5.28
N GLU A 151 15.49 19.17 -5.35
CA GLU A 151 14.35 19.07 -4.43
C GLU A 151 14.82 18.81 -2.99
N ALA A 152 15.68 17.81 -2.78
CA ALA A 152 16.13 17.41 -1.46
C ALA A 152 17.00 18.49 -0.78
N ALA A 153 17.85 19.18 -1.56
CA ALA A 153 18.61 20.32 -1.06
C ALA A 153 17.70 21.46 -0.61
N LYS A 154 16.60 21.73 -1.33
CA LYS A 154 15.60 22.74 -0.94
C LYS A 154 14.87 22.35 0.34
N GLU A 155 14.70 21.07 0.62
CA GLU A 155 14.14 20.55 1.87
C GLU A 155 15.16 20.47 3.03
N GLY A 156 16.42 20.85 2.79
CA GLY A 156 17.45 20.93 3.83
C GLY A 156 18.36 19.72 3.95
N VAL A 157 18.30 18.75 3.03
CA VAL A 157 19.24 17.63 3.02
C VAL A 157 20.65 18.14 2.68
N PRO A 158 21.69 17.89 3.52
CA PRO A 158 23.03 18.41 3.27
C PRO A 158 23.63 17.91 1.96
N GLY A 159 24.36 18.79 1.24
CA GLY A 159 24.97 18.47 -0.04
C GLY A 159 25.88 17.23 0.00
N ALA A 160 26.66 17.05 1.07
CA ALA A 160 27.50 15.88 1.25
C ALA A 160 26.72 14.55 1.32
N VAL A 161 25.52 14.55 1.91
CA VAL A 161 24.63 13.38 1.94
C VAL A 161 24.10 13.09 0.54
N LEU A 162 23.70 14.12 -0.20
CA LEU A 162 23.23 13.97 -1.59
C LEU A 162 24.33 13.47 -2.52
N ASP A 163 25.56 13.94 -2.32
CA ASP A 163 26.74 13.48 -3.07
C ASP A 163 27.03 12.01 -2.80
N GLU A 164 27.03 11.60 -1.53
CA GLU A 164 27.26 10.20 -1.14
C GLU A 164 26.17 9.26 -1.66
N ALA A 165 24.90 9.69 -1.57
CA ALA A 165 23.76 8.84 -1.85
C ALA A 165 23.42 8.74 -3.35
N LEU A 166 23.59 9.82 -4.12
CA LEU A 166 23.07 9.91 -5.50
C LEU A 166 24.14 9.85 -6.59
N THR A 167 25.39 10.16 -6.29
CA THR A 167 26.45 10.22 -7.32
C THR A 167 26.76 8.84 -7.86
N GLY A 168 26.73 8.69 -9.19
CA GLY A 168 27.05 7.44 -9.86
C GLY A 168 25.98 6.35 -9.70
N LEU A 169 24.80 6.67 -9.15
CA LEU A 169 23.69 5.74 -9.16
C LEU A 169 23.25 5.45 -10.59
N THR A 170 22.96 4.18 -10.84
CA THR A 170 22.32 3.69 -12.07
C THR A 170 21.03 2.96 -11.71
N VAL A 171 20.13 2.89 -12.68
CA VAL A 171 18.92 2.05 -12.59
C VAL A 171 19.33 0.62 -12.22
N ASP A 172 18.58 -0.02 -11.33
CA ASP A 172 18.75 -1.44 -11.02
C ASP A 172 17.61 -2.24 -11.67
N GLN A 173 17.88 -2.85 -12.82
CA GLN A 173 16.88 -3.62 -13.56
C GLN A 173 16.23 -4.72 -12.70
N ARG A 174 16.98 -5.31 -11.76
CA ARG A 174 16.46 -6.36 -10.87
C ARG A 174 15.35 -5.85 -9.95
N VAL A 175 15.32 -4.55 -9.64
CA VAL A 175 14.24 -3.91 -8.88
C VAL A 175 12.96 -3.84 -9.70
N LEU A 176 13.06 -3.47 -10.99
CA LEU A 176 11.93 -3.44 -11.92
C LEU A 176 11.39 -4.84 -12.20
N ASP A 177 12.29 -5.82 -12.36
CA ASP A 177 11.92 -7.23 -12.54
C ASP A 177 11.16 -7.76 -11.31
N ALA A 178 11.61 -7.39 -10.09
CA ALA A 178 10.93 -7.75 -8.85
C ALA A 178 9.53 -7.09 -8.74
N GLU A 179 9.36 -5.85 -9.17
CA GLU A 179 8.05 -5.17 -9.23
C GLU A 179 7.09 -5.84 -10.24
N ASN A 180 7.63 -6.43 -11.30
CA ASN A 180 6.86 -7.16 -12.31
C ASN A 180 6.55 -8.60 -11.93
N SER A 181 7.34 -9.18 -11.04
CA SER A 181 7.22 -10.57 -10.61
C SER A 181 6.35 -10.75 -9.36
N GLN A 182 5.55 -9.75 -8.99
CA GLN A 182 4.66 -9.88 -7.83
C GLN A 182 3.67 -11.04 -8.06
N PRO A 183 3.74 -12.12 -7.26
CA PRO A 183 2.83 -13.24 -7.41
C PRO A 183 1.50 -12.81 -6.79
N GLU A 184 0.70 -12.06 -7.53
CA GLU A 184 -0.70 -11.92 -7.23
C GLU A 184 -1.31 -13.33 -7.39
N HIS A 185 -1.54 -14.00 -6.26
CA HIS A 185 -2.20 -15.30 -6.11
C HIS A 185 -1.40 -16.53 -6.62
N THR A 186 -0.52 -17.09 -5.79
CA THR A 186 0.08 -18.42 -6.08
C THR A 186 0.07 -19.41 -4.92
N ILE A 187 -0.39 -19.02 -3.72
CA ILE A 187 -0.47 -19.94 -2.58
C ILE A 187 -1.81 -19.82 -1.85
N THR A 188 -2.31 -20.96 -1.40
CA THR A 188 -3.46 -21.08 -0.52
C THR A 188 -3.14 -20.55 0.88
N PHE A 189 -4.17 -20.25 1.67
CA PHE A 189 -4.00 -19.82 3.06
C PHE A 189 -3.25 -20.86 3.90
N GLU A 190 -3.54 -22.16 3.71
CA GLU A 190 -2.87 -23.24 4.45
C GLU A 190 -1.39 -23.36 4.10
N GLU A 191 -1.03 -23.20 2.82
CA GLU A 191 0.39 -23.15 2.41
C GLU A 191 1.11 -21.94 3.00
N TYR A 192 0.44 -20.78 3.04
CA TYR A 192 0.99 -19.59 3.69
C TYR A 192 1.19 -19.82 5.19
N LEU A 193 0.20 -20.39 5.89
CA LEU A 193 0.30 -20.71 7.31
C LEU A 193 1.41 -21.72 7.60
N GLY A 194 1.56 -22.77 6.80
CA GLY A 194 2.64 -23.75 6.97
C GLY A 194 4.03 -23.12 6.89
N ARG A 195 4.19 -22.06 6.09
CA ARG A 195 5.44 -21.30 5.98
C ARG A 195 5.63 -20.31 7.13
N VAL A 196 4.58 -19.59 7.50
CA VAL A 196 4.64 -18.49 8.47
C VAL A 196 4.56 -18.98 9.92
N VAL A 197 3.72 -19.96 10.21
CA VAL A 197 3.48 -20.48 11.56
C VAL A 197 4.17 -21.85 11.76
N SER A 198 5.39 -21.99 11.24
CA SER A 198 6.18 -23.22 11.35
C SER A 198 6.70 -23.44 12.77
N GLU A 199 6.92 -24.71 13.16
CA GLU A 199 7.49 -25.07 14.47
C GLU A 199 8.81 -24.34 14.76
N LYS A 200 9.66 -24.19 13.74
CA LYS A 200 10.92 -23.47 13.87
C LYS A 200 10.70 -22.01 14.25
N ARG A 201 9.74 -21.33 13.62
CA ARG A 201 9.45 -19.93 13.94
C ARG A 201 8.80 -19.80 15.31
N VAL A 202 7.90 -20.71 15.69
CA VAL A 202 7.30 -20.75 17.04
C VAL A 202 8.37 -20.92 18.12
N ALA A 203 9.27 -21.89 17.95
CA ALA A 203 10.37 -22.12 18.89
C ALA A 203 11.30 -20.91 18.99
N GLY A 204 11.64 -20.28 17.86
CA GLY A 204 12.40 -19.03 17.84
C GLY A 204 11.68 -17.90 18.57
N GLY A 205 10.37 -17.76 18.39
CA GLY A 205 9.57 -16.74 19.08
C GLY A 205 9.53 -16.95 20.59
N LYS A 206 9.39 -18.20 21.04
CA LYS A 206 9.50 -18.55 22.47
C LYS A 206 10.88 -18.20 23.04
N ALA A 207 11.96 -18.44 22.27
CA ALA A 207 13.31 -18.05 22.67
C ALA A 207 13.46 -16.52 22.76
N MET A 208 12.97 -15.76 21.78
CA MET A 208 13.01 -14.29 21.79
C MET A 208 12.19 -13.68 22.92
N LEU A 209 11.04 -14.28 23.26
CA LEU A 209 10.26 -13.90 24.45
C LEU A 209 11.08 -14.04 25.73
N ALA A 210 11.78 -15.17 25.88
CA ALA A 210 12.58 -15.44 27.07
C ALA A 210 13.84 -14.55 27.12
N GLU A 211 14.56 -14.43 26.01
CA GLU A 211 15.80 -13.66 25.90
C GLU A 211 15.57 -12.16 26.13
N HIS A 212 14.49 -11.60 25.59
CA HIS A 212 14.19 -10.18 25.66
C HIS A 212 13.05 -9.83 26.63
N ALA A 213 12.73 -10.70 27.59
CA ALA A 213 11.59 -10.53 28.50
C ALA A 213 11.53 -9.12 29.12
N GLY A 214 12.62 -8.67 29.75
CA GLY A 214 12.67 -7.34 30.38
C GLY A 214 12.52 -6.17 29.39
N LEU A 215 13.04 -6.30 28.17
CA LEU A 215 12.87 -5.29 27.13
C LEU A 215 11.43 -5.25 26.62
N LEU A 216 10.86 -6.42 26.35
CA LEU A 216 9.47 -6.58 25.91
C LEU A 216 8.49 -6.08 26.95
N ASP A 217 8.74 -6.30 28.24
CA ASP A 217 7.91 -5.77 29.33
C ASP A 217 7.93 -4.25 29.38
N ARG A 218 9.11 -3.63 29.18
CA ARG A 218 9.21 -2.16 29.10
C ARG A 218 8.48 -1.63 27.86
N ALA A 219 8.70 -2.19 26.68
CA ALA A 219 8.04 -1.77 25.46
C ALA A 219 6.50 -1.97 25.55
N SER A 220 6.08 -3.12 26.08
CA SER A 220 4.68 -3.45 26.38
C SER A 220 4.04 -2.43 27.32
N SER A 221 4.72 -2.05 28.40
CA SER A 221 4.23 -1.06 29.36
C SER A 221 4.12 0.34 28.75
N THR A 222 5.07 0.71 27.88
CA THR A 222 5.08 2.03 27.21
C THR A 222 4.00 2.15 26.14
N TYR A 223 3.79 1.10 25.34
CA TYR A 223 2.96 1.17 24.14
C TYR A 223 1.64 0.39 24.22
N GLY A 224 1.45 -0.43 25.25
CA GLY A 224 0.24 -1.23 25.45
C GLY A 224 0.13 -2.44 24.52
N LEU A 225 1.24 -3.11 24.20
CA LEU A 225 1.24 -4.31 23.37
C LEU A 225 1.52 -5.58 24.16
N THR A 226 0.93 -6.71 23.76
CA THR A 226 1.28 -8.01 24.34
C THR A 226 2.63 -8.47 23.78
N PRO A 227 3.59 -8.88 24.64
CA PRO A 227 4.92 -9.32 24.19
C PRO A 227 4.90 -10.40 23.11
N ALA A 228 4.04 -11.40 23.26
CA ALA A 228 3.92 -12.50 22.30
C ALA A 228 3.50 -12.03 20.91
N PHE A 229 2.63 -11.01 20.84
CA PHE A 229 2.16 -10.46 19.58
C PHE A 229 3.25 -9.64 18.89
N LEU A 230 3.97 -8.82 19.65
CA LEU A 230 5.11 -8.05 19.14
C LEU A 230 6.20 -8.97 18.56
N VAL A 231 6.55 -10.04 19.28
CA VAL A 231 7.51 -11.05 18.82
C VAL A 231 6.99 -11.79 17.58
N ALA A 232 5.70 -12.13 17.51
CA ALA A 232 5.13 -12.79 16.33
C ALA A 232 5.29 -11.94 15.06
N ILE A 233 4.97 -10.64 15.11
CA ILE A 233 5.16 -9.73 13.99
C ILE A 233 6.65 -9.61 13.64
N TRP A 234 7.53 -9.50 14.64
CA TRP A 234 8.99 -9.47 14.40
C TRP A 234 9.50 -10.74 13.67
N GLY A 235 8.98 -11.91 14.04
CA GLY A 235 9.28 -13.17 13.38
C GLY A 235 8.75 -13.26 11.95
N MET A 236 7.62 -12.62 11.66
CA MET A 236 7.05 -12.56 10.32
C MET A 236 7.81 -11.62 9.40
N GLU A 237 8.21 -10.44 9.89
CA GLU A 237 8.86 -9.42 9.08
C GLU A 237 10.30 -9.78 8.72
N SER A 238 11.08 -10.26 9.69
CA SER A 238 12.52 -10.47 9.48
C SER A 238 13.06 -11.75 10.09
N ASN A 239 12.18 -12.67 10.51
CA ASN A 239 12.58 -13.89 11.21
C ASN A 239 13.43 -13.58 12.46
N TYR A 240 13.04 -12.55 13.22
CA TYR A 240 13.75 -12.05 14.39
C TYR A 240 15.11 -11.38 14.05
N GLY A 241 15.22 -10.82 12.85
CA GLY A 241 16.37 -10.03 12.43
C GLY A 241 17.17 -10.51 11.22
N PRO A 242 17.43 -11.80 10.94
CA PRO A 242 18.27 -12.20 9.81
C PRO A 242 17.75 -11.81 8.42
N ASN A 243 16.43 -11.66 8.23
CA ASN A 243 15.80 -11.43 6.93
C ASN A 243 15.34 -9.97 6.75
N GLN A 244 16.27 -9.02 6.69
CA GLN A 244 15.95 -7.58 6.55
C GLN A 244 15.98 -7.08 5.09
N GLY A 245 16.43 -7.95 4.17
CA GLY A 245 16.77 -7.59 2.81
C GLY A 245 18.19 -7.06 2.66
N SER A 246 18.72 -7.15 1.44
CA SER A 246 20.10 -6.77 1.10
C SER A 246 20.18 -5.70 0.01
N TRP A 247 19.03 -5.15 -0.39
CA TRP A 247 18.94 -4.12 -1.42
C TRP A 247 19.33 -2.77 -0.84
N LEU A 248 20.02 -1.96 -1.65
CA LEU A 248 20.32 -0.57 -1.29
C LEU A 248 19.05 0.27 -1.47
N VAL A 249 18.49 0.75 -0.37
CA VAL A 249 17.17 1.40 -0.35
C VAL A 249 17.15 2.63 -1.27
N ILE A 250 18.19 3.45 -1.24
CA ILE A 250 18.29 4.63 -2.11
C ILE A 250 18.23 4.24 -3.58
N ARG A 251 19.02 3.24 -4.00
CA ARG A 251 19.05 2.80 -5.41
C ARG A 251 17.72 2.19 -5.84
N SER A 252 17.10 1.39 -4.97
CA SER A 252 15.79 0.79 -5.19
C SER A 252 14.71 1.85 -5.38
N LEU A 253 14.61 2.81 -4.45
CA LEU A 253 13.61 3.87 -4.50
C LEU A 253 13.85 4.83 -5.66
N ALA A 254 15.09 5.17 -5.98
CA ALA A 254 15.41 5.98 -7.16
C ALA A 254 15.01 5.28 -8.47
N THR A 255 15.28 3.98 -8.57
CA THR A 255 14.86 3.16 -9.72
C THR A 255 13.34 3.15 -9.88
N LEU A 256 12.61 2.90 -8.80
CA LEU A 256 11.14 2.84 -8.82
C LEU A 256 10.48 4.21 -9.00
N ALA A 257 11.09 5.27 -8.47
CA ALA A 257 10.63 6.64 -8.67
C ALA A 257 10.83 7.12 -10.12
N PHE A 258 11.84 6.57 -10.81
CA PHE A 258 12.11 6.87 -12.21
C PHE A 258 11.24 6.04 -13.17
N ALA A 259 11.24 4.72 -13.01
CA ALA A 259 10.68 3.79 -14.00
C ALA A 259 9.69 2.75 -13.45
N GLY A 260 9.39 2.80 -12.14
CA GLY A 260 8.44 1.87 -11.51
C GLY A 260 6.98 2.17 -11.86
N LYS A 261 6.08 1.29 -11.41
CA LYS A 261 4.62 1.43 -11.63
C LYS A 261 3.98 2.54 -10.81
N ARG A 262 4.60 2.94 -9.69
CA ARG A 262 4.08 3.98 -8.76
C ARG A 262 5.12 5.08 -8.51
N PRO A 263 5.60 5.78 -9.56
CA PRO A 263 6.77 6.64 -9.46
C PRO A 263 6.59 7.79 -8.46
N SER A 264 5.38 8.37 -8.36
CA SER A 264 5.09 9.44 -7.39
C SER A 264 5.16 8.97 -5.93
N PHE A 265 4.73 7.73 -5.65
CA PHE A 265 4.83 7.16 -4.30
C PHE A 265 6.30 6.93 -3.92
N PHE A 266 7.05 6.27 -4.80
CA PHE A 266 8.46 5.97 -4.54
C PHE A 266 9.33 7.23 -4.54
N ARG A 267 8.94 8.31 -5.24
CA ARG A 267 9.58 9.61 -5.11
C ARG A 267 9.46 10.15 -3.68
N LYS A 268 8.27 10.12 -3.08
CA LYS A 268 8.07 10.55 -1.68
C LYS A 268 8.91 9.72 -0.70
N GLU A 269 8.96 8.40 -0.91
CA GLU A 269 9.78 7.51 -0.09
C GLU A 269 11.28 7.74 -0.28
N LEU A 270 11.74 8.02 -1.51
CA LEU A 270 13.14 8.38 -1.78
C LEU A 270 13.52 9.67 -1.03
N MET A 271 12.67 10.69 -1.07
CA MET A 271 12.89 11.94 -0.35
C MET A 271 12.99 11.68 1.15
N ALA A 272 12.05 10.91 1.72
CA ALA A 272 12.12 10.50 3.12
C ALA A 272 13.40 9.72 3.44
N ALA A 273 13.86 8.83 2.56
CA ALA A 273 15.10 8.07 2.77
C ALA A 273 16.35 8.98 2.79
N LEU A 274 16.41 10.00 1.94
CA LEU A 274 17.49 10.99 1.94
C LEU A 274 17.53 11.81 3.24
N HIS A 275 16.36 12.19 3.76
CA HIS A 275 16.27 12.81 5.08
C HIS A 275 16.75 11.87 6.18
N ILE A 276 16.45 10.57 6.13
CA ILE A 276 16.94 9.60 7.13
C ILE A 276 18.46 9.53 7.15
N LEU A 277 19.12 9.53 5.98
CA LEU A 277 20.58 9.53 5.94
C LEU A 277 21.18 10.75 6.66
N ALA A 278 20.53 11.92 6.51
CA ALA A 278 20.93 13.14 7.18
C ALA A 278 20.60 13.12 8.69
N ASP A 279 19.37 12.74 9.05
CA ASP A 279 18.84 12.73 10.43
C ASP A 279 19.61 11.73 11.31
N GLU A 280 19.90 10.53 10.79
CA GLU A 280 20.54 9.43 11.55
C GLU A 280 22.06 9.34 11.35
N GLY A 281 22.63 10.19 10.49
CA GLY A 281 24.05 10.14 10.13
C GLY A 281 24.48 8.77 9.60
N MET A 282 23.67 8.19 8.71
CA MET A 282 23.89 6.88 8.10
C MET A 282 24.47 6.99 6.69
N SER A 283 25.29 6.03 6.27
CA SER A 283 25.66 5.89 4.85
C SER A 283 24.52 5.24 4.07
N SER A 284 24.34 5.65 2.81
CA SER A 284 23.40 4.99 1.89
C SER A 284 23.68 3.49 1.70
N ARG A 285 24.90 3.02 1.98
CA ARG A 285 25.28 1.60 1.94
C ARG A 285 24.73 0.78 3.09
N ASP A 286 24.49 1.43 4.23
CA ASP A 286 23.94 0.81 5.43
C ASP A 286 22.41 0.87 5.47
N LEU A 287 21.81 1.78 4.69
CA LEU A 287 20.38 1.87 4.48
C LEU A 287 19.88 0.71 3.58
N LYS A 288 19.81 -0.48 4.17
CA LYS A 288 19.44 -1.73 3.49
C LYS A 288 17.98 -2.09 3.73
N GLY A 289 17.40 -2.80 2.76
CA GLY A 289 16.01 -3.19 2.81
C GLY A 289 15.60 -4.16 1.71
N SER A 290 14.30 -4.24 1.51
CA SER A 290 13.66 -4.94 0.39
C SER A 290 13.85 -4.18 -0.92
N TRP A 291 13.58 -4.84 -2.05
CA TRP A 291 13.64 -4.23 -3.37
C TRP A 291 12.70 -3.02 -3.51
N ALA A 292 11.62 -2.98 -2.72
CA ALA A 292 10.64 -1.89 -2.70
C ALA A 292 10.99 -0.77 -1.71
N GLY A 293 12.12 -0.88 -1.00
CA GLY A 293 12.57 0.12 -0.03
C GLY A 293 12.03 -0.04 1.39
N ALA A 294 11.43 -1.19 1.73
CA ALA A 294 11.07 -1.50 3.11
C ALA A 294 12.33 -1.83 3.92
N MET A 295 12.55 -1.16 5.05
CA MET A 295 13.85 -1.08 5.71
C MET A 295 13.92 -1.86 7.01
N GLY A 296 15.10 -2.41 7.29
CA GLY A 296 15.45 -3.00 8.59
C GLY A 296 14.57 -4.18 8.99
N GLN A 297 14.64 -4.53 10.27
CA GLN A 297 13.89 -5.64 10.84
C GLN A 297 12.37 -5.44 10.84
N PRO A 298 11.83 -4.22 11.04
CA PRO A 298 10.39 -3.94 10.96
C PRO A 298 9.84 -3.89 9.54
N GLN A 299 10.69 -3.83 8.51
CA GLN A 299 10.28 -3.55 7.12
C GLN A 299 9.49 -2.25 6.98
N PHE A 300 9.92 -1.20 7.68
CA PHE A 300 9.31 0.12 7.56
C PHE A 300 9.68 0.80 6.24
N MET A 301 8.69 1.37 5.57
CA MET A 301 8.97 2.36 4.53
C MET A 301 9.65 3.60 5.14
N PRO A 302 10.49 4.34 4.40
CA PRO A 302 11.15 5.54 4.90
C PRO A 302 10.22 6.56 5.56
N SER A 303 9.06 6.84 4.97
CA SER A 303 8.08 7.75 5.57
C SER A 303 7.56 7.25 6.93
N THR A 304 7.35 5.94 7.06
CA THR A 304 6.98 5.28 8.31
C THR A 304 8.08 5.41 9.35
N PHE A 305 9.34 5.15 8.97
CA PHE A 305 10.49 5.33 9.87
C PHE A 305 10.53 6.73 10.45
N ARG A 306 10.48 7.77 9.61
CA ARG A 306 10.60 9.15 10.08
C ARG A 306 9.52 9.52 11.11
N ARG A 307 8.32 8.99 10.94
CA ARG A 307 7.18 9.24 11.84
C ARG A 307 7.19 8.40 13.11
N LEU A 308 7.65 7.15 13.04
CA LEU A 308 7.31 6.13 14.04
C LEU A 308 8.51 5.37 14.61
N ALA A 309 9.69 5.47 14.01
CA ALA A 309 10.89 4.88 14.60
C ALA A 309 11.24 5.59 15.91
N VAL A 310 11.74 4.82 16.88
CA VAL A 310 12.03 5.26 18.25
C VAL A 310 13.44 4.83 18.62
N ASP A 311 14.19 5.77 19.21
CA ASP A 311 15.44 5.53 19.92
C ASP A 311 15.04 5.12 21.34
N PHE A 312 15.16 3.82 21.63
CA PHE A 312 14.64 3.23 22.86
C PHE A 312 15.73 2.80 23.83
N ASP A 313 16.97 2.65 23.35
CA ASP A 313 18.14 2.48 24.22
C ASP A 313 18.82 3.81 24.60
N GLY A 314 18.46 4.91 23.94
CA GLY A 314 18.86 6.28 24.29
C GLY A 314 20.24 6.66 23.76
N ASP A 315 20.73 5.99 22.72
CA ASP A 315 22.06 6.24 22.14
C ASP A 315 22.09 7.41 21.14
N GLY A 316 20.93 8.01 20.86
CA GLY A 316 20.75 9.14 19.95
C GLY A 316 20.46 8.72 18.50
N ARG A 317 20.27 7.42 18.21
CA ARG A 317 19.95 6.90 16.88
C ARG A 317 18.72 6.00 16.94
N ARG A 318 18.02 5.89 15.81
CA ARG A 318 16.87 4.98 15.65
C ARG A 318 17.30 3.79 14.78
N ASP A 319 18.13 2.89 15.31
CA ASP A 319 18.70 1.77 14.56
C ASP A 319 17.73 0.57 14.47
N ILE A 320 16.80 0.64 13.51
CA ILE A 320 15.86 -0.45 13.21
C ILE A 320 16.49 -1.65 12.48
N TRP A 321 17.82 -1.70 12.32
CA TRP A 321 18.53 -2.81 11.69
C TRP A 321 19.22 -3.69 12.72
N LYS A 322 19.86 -3.09 13.74
CA LYS A 322 20.70 -3.83 14.70
C LYS A 322 20.30 -3.63 16.16
N SER A 323 19.68 -2.50 16.53
CA SER A 323 19.21 -2.29 17.90
C SER A 323 17.87 -3.01 18.11
N VAL A 324 17.90 -4.15 18.82
CA VAL A 324 16.66 -4.84 19.23
C VAL A 324 15.73 -3.93 20.05
N PRO A 325 16.23 -3.10 21.01
CA PRO A 325 15.41 -2.07 21.64
C PRO A 325 14.64 -1.19 20.67
N ASP A 326 15.31 -0.60 19.69
CA ASP A 326 14.69 0.31 18.72
C ASP A 326 13.72 -0.42 17.80
N VAL A 327 14.08 -1.62 17.34
CA VAL A 327 13.22 -2.47 16.51
C VAL A 327 11.90 -2.74 17.22
N LEU A 328 11.95 -3.27 18.45
CA LEU A 328 10.76 -3.66 19.19
C LEU A 328 9.92 -2.43 19.59
N ALA A 329 10.56 -1.36 20.03
CA ALA A 329 9.87 -0.13 20.39
C ALA A 329 9.23 0.56 19.19
N SER A 330 9.89 0.58 18.04
CA SER A 330 9.37 1.17 16.80
C SER A 330 8.16 0.39 16.28
N MET A 331 8.23 -0.94 16.29
CA MET A 331 7.10 -1.82 15.95
C MET A 331 5.92 -1.64 16.91
N ALA A 332 6.20 -1.55 18.21
CA ALA A 332 5.17 -1.30 19.22
C ALA A 332 4.53 0.09 19.07
N ASN A 333 5.33 1.13 18.86
CA ASN A 333 4.85 2.49 18.62
C ASN A 333 3.97 2.54 17.36
N TYR A 334 4.34 1.84 16.28
CA TYR A 334 3.52 1.74 15.08
C TYR A 334 2.13 1.20 15.40
N LEU A 335 2.07 0.04 16.07
CA LEU A 335 0.80 -0.63 16.36
C LEU A 335 -0.06 0.19 17.34
N ALA A 336 0.57 0.81 18.35
CA ALA A 336 -0.10 1.73 19.25
C ALA A 336 -0.72 2.93 18.50
N LYS A 337 0.03 3.58 17.60
CA LYS A 337 -0.46 4.69 16.77
C LYS A 337 -1.51 4.25 15.74
N ALA A 338 -1.46 2.99 15.32
CA ALA A 338 -2.47 2.40 14.46
C ALA A 338 -3.78 2.03 15.18
N GLY A 339 -3.82 2.16 16.52
CA GLY A 339 -5.02 2.01 17.34
C GLY A 339 -5.12 0.67 18.08
N TRP A 340 -3.99 0.03 18.39
CA TRP A 340 -3.97 -1.21 19.18
C TRP A 340 -4.59 -1.00 20.57
N ASP A 341 -5.48 -1.90 20.97
CA ASP A 341 -6.05 -1.95 22.32
C ASP A 341 -5.48 -3.14 23.11
N PRO A 342 -4.68 -2.93 24.17
CA PRO A 342 -4.13 -4.00 25.01
C PRO A 342 -5.18 -4.92 25.64
N LYS A 343 -6.43 -4.44 25.78
CA LYS A 343 -7.51 -5.17 26.45
C LYS A 343 -8.19 -6.18 25.53
N THR A 344 -7.87 -6.17 24.24
CA THR A 344 -8.49 -7.05 23.26
C THR A 344 -7.44 -7.90 22.54
N GLY A 345 -7.81 -9.15 22.21
CA GLY A 345 -6.98 -10.00 21.36
C GLY A 345 -7.13 -9.65 19.88
N TRP A 346 -6.48 -10.41 19.01
CA TRP A 346 -6.66 -10.30 17.57
C TRP A 346 -7.97 -10.97 17.10
N GLY A 347 -8.33 -12.10 17.73
CA GLY A 347 -9.42 -12.96 17.30
C GLY A 347 -9.28 -14.39 17.81
N ALA A 348 -10.09 -15.30 17.27
CA ALA A 348 -10.04 -16.73 17.53
C ALA A 348 -10.62 -17.51 16.35
N GLU A 349 -10.17 -18.76 16.17
CA GLU A 349 -10.79 -19.69 15.23
C GLU A 349 -12.15 -20.17 15.73
N VAL A 350 -13.11 -20.27 14.81
CA VAL A 350 -14.51 -20.59 15.12
C VAL A 350 -15.10 -21.61 14.16
N SER A 351 -16.08 -22.37 14.64
CA SER A 351 -17.01 -23.09 13.78
C SER A 351 -18.22 -22.22 13.47
N LEU A 352 -18.73 -22.38 12.25
CA LEU A 352 -19.93 -21.71 11.76
C LEU A 352 -21.06 -22.72 11.60
N PRO A 353 -22.33 -22.34 11.82
CA PRO A 353 -23.46 -23.22 11.54
C PRO A 353 -23.56 -23.49 10.03
N ALA A 354 -24.20 -24.61 9.67
CA ALA A 354 -24.25 -25.08 8.27
C ALA A 354 -24.94 -24.06 7.32
N ASP A 355 -25.90 -23.30 7.84
CA ASP A 355 -26.67 -22.27 7.15
C ASP A 355 -26.07 -20.86 7.29
N PHE A 356 -24.82 -20.74 7.76
CA PHE A 356 -24.18 -19.43 7.94
C PHE A 356 -24.17 -18.61 6.63
N PRO A 357 -24.73 -17.38 6.61
CA PRO A 357 -24.77 -16.56 5.41
C PRO A 357 -23.36 -16.16 4.98
N GLN A 358 -22.91 -16.60 3.79
CA GLN A 358 -21.53 -16.36 3.35
C GLN A 358 -21.19 -14.86 3.24
N ALA A 359 -22.15 -14.01 2.87
CA ALA A 359 -21.98 -12.56 2.82
C ALA A 359 -21.69 -11.93 4.20
N SER A 360 -22.00 -12.63 5.30
CA SER A 360 -21.69 -12.18 6.67
C SER A 360 -20.24 -12.44 7.07
N ALA A 361 -19.49 -13.27 6.33
CA ALA A 361 -18.06 -13.46 6.54
C ALA A 361 -17.25 -12.33 5.86
N ASN A 362 -17.46 -11.10 6.33
CA ASN A 362 -16.84 -9.89 5.79
C ASN A 362 -16.44 -8.93 6.92
N LEU A 363 -15.29 -8.26 6.78
CA LEU A 363 -14.83 -7.23 7.70
C LEU A 363 -15.75 -6.00 7.76
N SER A 364 -16.64 -5.77 6.80
CA SER A 364 -17.65 -4.71 6.89
C SER A 364 -18.83 -5.07 7.78
N VAL A 365 -19.05 -6.37 8.06
CA VAL A 365 -20.13 -6.85 8.91
C VAL A 365 -19.61 -6.96 10.34
N VAL A 366 -20.05 -6.03 11.18
CA VAL A 366 -19.63 -5.93 12.58
C VAL A 366 -20.84 -6.20 13.47
N LYS A 367 -20.69 -7.14 14.42
CA LYS A 367 -21.68 -7.44 15.46
C LYS A 367 -20.98 -7.64 16.80
N SER A 368 -21.72 -7.67 17.89
CA SER A 368 -21.13 -8.08 19.17
C SER A 368 -20.75 -9.57 19.14
N VAL A 369 -19.78 -9.98 19.96
CA VAL A 369 -19.44 -11.41 20.11
C VAL A 369 -20.67 -12.21 20.57
N ALA A 370 -21.49 -11.64 21.45
CA ALA A 370 -22.74 -12.26 21.90
C ALA A 370 -23.74 -12.48 20.76
N ASP A 371 -23.87 -11.52 19.83
CA ASP A 371 -24.75 -11.69 18.66
C ASP A 371 -24.24 -12.75 17.69
N TRP A 372 -22.92 -12.87 17.52
CA TRP A 372 -22.33 -13.96 16.74
C TRP A 372 -22.60 -15.32 17.40
N GLN A 373 -22.48 -15.40 18.72
CA GLN A 373 -22.84 -16.59 19.48
C GLN A 373 -24.33 -16.92 19.34
N ALA A 374 -25.22 -15.93 19.42
CA ALA A 374 -26.65 -16.12 19.17
C ALA A 374 -26.92 -16.61 17.74
N ALA A 375 -26.12 -16.17 16.77
CA ALA A 375 -26.15 -16.62 15.37
C ALA A 375 -25.44 -17.97 15.13
N GLY A 376 -25.13 -18.74 16.18
CA GLY A 376 -24.59 -20.10 16.06
C GLY A 376 -23.06 -20.20 15.93
N VAL A 377 -22.32 -19.09 15.94
CA VAL A 377 -20.84 -19.13 15.91
C VAL A 377 -20.31 -19.68 17.24
N ARG A 378 -19.37 -20.62 17.20
CA ARG A 378 -18.77 -21.23 18.40
C ARG A 378 -17.25 -21.21 18.31
N ALA A 379 -16.57 -21.03 19.43
CA ALA A 379 -15.12 -21.21 19.49
C ALA A 379 -14.75 -22.65 19.11
N LEU A 380 -13.67 -22.81 18.34
CA LEU A 380 -13.12 -24.14 18.07
C LEU A 380 -12.33 -24.69 19.27
N ALA A 381 -11.71 -23.79 20.04
CA ALA A 381 -11.01 -24.09 21.27
C ALA A 381 -11.21 -22.96 22.30
N GLY A 382 -11.30 -23.31 23.58
CA GLY A 382 -11.49 -22.34 24.66
C GLY A 382 -12.85 -21.62 24.60
N ALA A 383 -12.89 -20.41 25.13
CA ALA A 383 -14.05 -19.53 25.11
C ALA A 383 -13.84 -18.38 24.13
N LEU A 384 -14.93 -17.87 23.55
CA LEU A 384 -14.87 -16.61 22.82
C LEU A 384 -14.59 -15.44 23.78
N PRO A 385 -14.04 -14.33 23.27
CA PRO A 385 -13.85 -13.09 24.03
C PRO A 385 -15.15 -12.55 24.65
N ALA A 386 -15.04 -11.53 25.49
CA ALA A 386 -16.19 -10.92 26.14
C ALA A 386 -17.31 -10.54 25.14
N GLY A 387 -18.55 -10.93 25.47
CA GLY A 387 -19.71 -10.82 24.58
C GLY A 387 -19.99 -9.41 24.07
N THR A 388 -19.59 -8.37 24.82
CA THR A 388 -19.79 -6.95 24.48
C THR A 388 -18.82 -6.43 23.43
N LEU A 389 -17.73 -7.15 23.13
CA LEU A 389 -16.75 -6.72 22.14
C LEU A 389 -17.35 -6.79 20.73
N SER A 390 -17.00 -5.82 19.90
CA SER A 390 -17.33 -5.85 18.47
C SER A 390 -16.39 -6.80 17.73
N ALA A 391 -16.96 -7.63 16.84
CA ALA A 391 -16.20 -8.58 16.04
C ALA A 391 -16.79 -8.75 14.64
N SER A 392 -15.98 -9.27 13.73
CA SER A 392 -16.40 -9.72 12.40
C SER A 392 -16.02 -11.17 12.20
N ILE A 393 -16.65 -11.83 11.23
CA ILE A 393 -16.24 -13.15 10.76
C ILE A 393 -15.45 -12.99 9.46
N ILE A 394 -14.35 -13.70 9.33
CA ILE A 394 -13.61 -13.83 8.06
C ILE A 394 -13.40 -15.30 7.72
N ARG A 395 -13.23 -15.56 6.42
CA ARG A 395 -12.78 -16.84 5.87
C ARG A 395 -11.68 -16.56 4.86
N PRO A 396 -10.39 -16.57 5.25
CA PRO A 396 -9.29 -16.21 4.35
C PRO A 396 -9.32 -16.99 3.03
N SER A 397 -9.63 -18.29 3.08
CA SER A 397 -9.76 -19.16 1.89
C SER A 397 -11.13 -19.14 1.23
N GLY A 398 -12.05 -18.28 1.66
CA GLY A 398 -13.44 -18.26 1.21
C GLY A 398 -14.32 -19.40 1.76
N PRO A 399 -15.50 -19.62 1.17
CA PRO A 399 -16.45 -20.67 1.59
C PRO A 399 -15.81 -22.07 1.60
N GLY A 400 -16.10 -22.86 2.62
CA GLY A 400 -15.48 -24.17 2.86
C GLY A 400 -14.17 -24.13 3.65
N GLY A 401 -13.47 -22.99 3.67
CA GLY A 401 -12.26 -22.80 4.47
C GLY A 401 -12.51 -22.52 5.95
N ARG A 402 -11.42 -22.46 6.72
CA ARG A 402 -11.41 -22.07 8.14
C ARG A 402 -12.06 -20.70 8.34
N ALA A 403 -12.70 -20.52 9.49
CA ALA A 403 -13.37 -19.29 9.86
C ALA A 403 -12.79 -18.72 11.14
N PHE A 404 -12.70 -17.40 11.20
CA PHE A 404 -12.16 -16.70 12.36
C PHE A 404 -13.11 -15.59 12.77
N LEU A 405 -13.35 -15.50 14.07
CA LEU A 405 -13.92 -14.32 14.69
C LEU A 405 -12.76 -13.36 14.98
N VAL A 406 -12.80 -12.17 14.40
CA VAL A 406 -11.72 -11.19 14.48
C VAL A 406 -12.18 -9.90 15.16
N LEU A 407 -11.36 -9.42 16.08
CA LEU A 407 -11.57 -8.24 16.91
C LEU A 407 -10.97 -6.98 16.26
N PRO A 408 -11.16 -5.77 16.83
CA PRO A 408 -10.63 -4.53 16.23
C PRO A 408 -9.11 -4.55 16.00
N ASN A 409 -8.34 -5.17 16.89
CA ASN A 409 -6.90 -5.33 16.74
C ASN A 409 -6.49 -6.08 15.46
N PHE A 410 -7.33 -6.96 14.90
CA PHE A 410 -7.06 -7.57 13.60
C PHE A 410 -6.89 -6.53 12.48
N ARG A 411 -7.73 -5.47 12.50
CA ARG A 411 -7.62 -4.37 11.52
C ARG A 411 -6.40 -3.50 11.77
N VAL A 412 -5.93 -3.40 13.01
CA VAL A 412 -4.67 -2.73 13.35
C VAL A 412 -3.50 -3.46 12.72
N VAL A 413 -3.47 -4.79 12.80
CA VAL A 413 -2.44 -5.62 12.15
C VAL A 413 -2.50 -5.48 10.63
N MET A 414 -3.71 -5.43 10.05
CA MET A 414 -3.87 -5.19 8.62
C MET A 414 -3.37 -3.80 8.15
N ARG A 415 -3.18 -2.84 9.06
CA ARG A 415 -2.53 -1.56 8.69
C ARG A 415 -1.04 -1.74 8.47
N TYR A 416 -0.41 -2.66 9.20
CA TYR A 416 0.99 -3.04 9.02
C TYR A 416 1.19 -3.71 7.66
N ASN A 417 0.33 -4.69 7.33
CA ASN A 417 0.27 -5.33 6.03
C ASN A 417 -1.18 -5.67 5.69
N ASN A 418 -1.72 -5.10 4.61
CA ASN A 418 -3.14 -5.17 4.23
C ASN A 418 -3.53 -6.53 3.63
N SER A 419 -3.40 -7.59 4.44
CA SER A 419 -3.69 -8.96 4.06
C SER A 419 -4.35 -9.72 5.21
N GLN A 420 -5.48 -10.36 4.91
CA GLN A 420 -6.13 -11.25 5.88
C GLN A 420 -5.26 -12.48 6.19
N TYR A 421 -4.45 -12.96 5.22
CA TYR A 421 -3.52 -14.07 5.44
C TYR A 421 -2.48 -13.66 6.48
N TYR A 422 -1.86 -12.50 6.27
CA TYR A 422 -0.85 -11.95 7.17
C TYR A 422 -1.43 -11.76 8.58
N ALA A 423 -2.54 -11.03 8.71
CA ALA A 423 -3.10 -10.71 10.02
C ALA A 423 -3.57 -11.97 10.79
N THR A 424 -4.12 -12.96 10.08
CA THR A 424 -4.53 -14.23 10.71
C THR A 424 -3.31 -15.06 11.10
N ALA A 425 -2.28 -15.12 10.26
CA ALA A 425 -1.04 -15.83 10.58
C ALA A 425 -0.31 -15.21 11.77
N GLY A 426 -0.27 -13.88 11.88
CA GLY A 426 0.32 -13.18 13.01
C GLY A 426 -0.40 -13.46 14.31
N GLY A 427 -1.74 -13.47 14.29
CA GLY A 427 -2.56 -13.89 15.42
C GLY A 427 -2.27 -15.32 15.87
N LEU A 428 -2.32 -16.27 14.94
CA LEU A 428 -2.03 -17.68 15.23
C LEU A 428 -0.61 -17.90 15.72
N LEU A 429 0.38 -17.20 15.16
CA LEU A 429 1.77 -17.28 15.62
C LEU A 429 1.90 -16.71 17.03
N ALA A 430 1.27 -15.58 17.33
CA ALA A 430 1.26 -14.99 18.68
C ALA A 430 0.66 -15.94 19.72
N ASP A 431 -0.46 -16.59 19.39
CA ASP A 431 -1.11 -17.56 20.29
C ASP A 431 -0.17 -18.75 20.59
N ARG A 432 0.51 -19.27 19.57
CA ARG A 432 1.45 -20.40 19.72
C ARG A 432 2.75 -20.02 20.44
N VAL A 433 3.23 -18.81 20.23
CA VAL A 433 4.43 -18.28 20.90
C VAL A 433 4.14 -17.98 22.37
N GLY A 434 2.97 -17.44 22.68
CA GLY A 434 2.53 -17.13 24.05
C GLY A 434 2.00 -18.33 24.85
N ALA A 435 1.74 -19.47 24.19
CA ALA A 435 1.33 -20.69 24.88
C ALA A 435 2.47 -21.22 25.79
N PRO A 436 2.16 -21.69 27.02
CA PRO A 436 3.15 -22.21 27.96
C PRO A 436 4.00 -23.37 27.43
#